data_AF-A0A7V3HCD1-F1
#
_entry.id   AF-A0A7V3HCD1-F1
#
_cell.length_a   1.000
_cell.length_b   1.000
_cell.length_c   1.000
_cell.angle_alpha   90.00
_cell.angle_beta   90.00
_cell.angle_gamma   90.00
#
_symmetry.space_group_name_H-M   'P 1'
#
loop_
_entity.id
_entity.type
_entity.pdbx_description
1 polymer ?
#
loop_
_entity_poly.entity_id
_entity_poly.type
_entity_poly.pdbx_seq_one_letter_code
_entity_poly.pdbx_strand_id
1 'polypeptide(L)'
;MKRITICLKNQILSDLDAIIRERGYKSRSQAISDFLKRAALRKKWRENKKCAGVVSIVYLSGNAGISSEMERMFLRYSKNIVNINESFLENKHFVFIFLKGYPSELEKIADMFKGIKKIDAGNFSILTAF
;
A
#
# COMPACT_ATOMS: atom_id res chain seq x y z
N MET A 1 -5.61 -17.34 -23.45
CA MET A 1 -5.06 -17.78 -22.15
C MET A 1 -3.85 -18.66 -22.43
N LYS A 2 -2.75 -18.56 -21.65
CA LYS A 2 -1.58 -19.45 -21.80
C LYS A 2 -1.37 -20.24 -20.52
N ARG A 3 -1.09 -21.54 -20.63
CA ARG A 3 -0.81 -22.43 -19.51
C ARG A 3 0.70 -22.43 -19.23
N ILE A 4 1.06 -22.35 -17.96
CA ILE A 4 2.43 -22.51 -17.49
C ILE A 4 2.46 -23.61 -16.43
N THR A 5 3.55 -24.37 -16.39
CA THR A 5 3.82 -25.35 -15.34
C THR A 5 4.98 -24.81 -14.51
N ILE A 6 4.84 -24.83 -13.19
CA ILE A 6 5.85 -24.32 -12.25
C ILE A 6 6.17 -25.39 -11.22
N CYS A 7 7.46 -25.55 -10.91
CA CYS A 7 7.92 -26.42 -9.84
C CYS A 7 8.17 -25.57 -8.58
N LEU A 8 7.61 -25.98 -7.45
CA LEU A 8 7.76 -25.32 -6.16
C LEU A 8 8.29 -26.33 -5.15
N LYS A 9 9.13 -25.88 -4.20
CA LYS A 9 9.53 -26.70 -3.07
C LYS A 9 8.29 -27.05 -2.22
N ASN A 10 8.25 -28.27 -1.67
CA ASN A 10 7.11 -28.76 -0.88
C ASN A 10 6.68 -27.80 0.24
N GLN A 11 7.63 -27.16 0.91
CA GLN A 11 7.34 -26.19 1.96
C GLN A 11 6.54 -24.99 1.41
N ILE A 12 7.00 -24.40 0.31
CA ILE A 12 6.35 -23.22 -0.31
C ILE A 12 4.94 -23.58 -0.79
N LEU A 13 4.75 -24.78 -1.33
CA LEU A 13 3.42 -25.25 -1.74
C LEU A 13 2.47 -25.38 -0.54
N SER A 14 2.97 -25.88 0.58
CA SER A 14 2.19 -26.03 1.82
C SER A 14 1.77 -24.68 2.38
N ASP A 15 2.70 -23.70 2.40
CA ASP A 15 2.41 -22.34 2.83
C ASP A 15 1.37 -21.67 1.91
N LEU A 16 1.49 -21.88 0.59
CA LEU A 16 0.52 -21.38 -0.39
C LEU A 16 -0.89 -21.96 -0.14
N ASP A 17 -1.00 -23.26 0.15
CA ASP A 17 -2.28 -23.93 0.43
C ASP A 17 -2.93 -23.46 1.74
N ALA A 18 -2.13 -23.08 2.73
CA ALA A 18 -2.63 -22.44 3.95
C ALA A 18 -3.25 -21.07 3.61
N ILE A 19 -2.54 -20.24 2.85
CA ILE A 19 -3.03 -18.91 2.45
C ILE A 19 -4.28 -19.00 1.57
N ILE A 20 -4.35 -19.99 0.67
CA ILE A 20 -5.51 -20.23 -0.19
C ILE A 20 -6.77 -20.49 0.63
N ARG A 21 -6.66 -21.33 1.67
CA ARG A 21 -7.78 -21.66 2.56
C ARG A 21 -8.20 -20.45 3.38
N GLU A 22 -7.24 -19.77 4.00
CA GLU A 22 -7.50 -18.59 4.85
C GLU A 22 -8.19 -17.47 4.07
N ARG A 23 -7.76 -17.21 2.85
CA ARG A 23 -8.29 -16.10 2.01
C ARG A 23 -9.46 -16.52 1.11
N GLY A 24 -9.93 -17.76 1.19
CA GLY A 24 -11.09 -18.24 0.45
C GLY A 24 -10.92 -18.28 -1.09
N TYR A 25 -9.70 -18.51 -1.59
CA TYR A 25 -9.49 -18.64 -3.04
C TYR A 25 -10.10 -19.93 -3.59
N LYS A 26 -10.72 -19.88 -4.77
CA LYS A 26 -11.36 -21.06 -5.40
C LYS A 26 -10.37 -22.07 -5.98
N SER A 27 -9.14 -21.66 -6.26
CA SER A 27 -8.08 -22.56 -6.77
C SER A 27 -6.67 -21.98 -6.56
N ARG A 28 -5.66 -22.87 -6.55
CA ARG A 28 -4.23 -22.49 -6.57
C ARG A 28 -3.89 -21.58 -7.75
N SER A 29 -4.41 -21.87 -8.94
CA SER A 29 -4.16 -21.06 -10.13
C SER A 29 -4.73 -19.65 -10.00
N GLN A 30 -5.89 -19.47 -9.36
CA GLN A 30 -6.46 -18.14 -9.08
C GLN A 30 -5.57 -17.37 -8.11
N ALA A 31 -5.16 -17.99 -7.01
CA ALA A 31 -4.27 -17.36 -6.03
C ALA A 31 -2.94 -16.95 -6.65
N ILE A 32 -2.27 -17.86 -7.36
CA ILE A 32 -1.01 -17.60 -8.06
C ILE A 32 -1.18 -16.47 -9.08
N SER A 33 -2.25 -16.47 -9.88
CA SER A 33 -2.52 -15.41 -10.85
C SER A 33 -2.69 -14.05 -10.19
N ASP A 34 -3.38 -14.01 -9.04
CA ASP A 34 -3.55 -12.78 -8.26
C ASP A 34 -2.24 -12.28 -7.65
N PHE A 35 -1.42 -13.18 -7.09
CA PHE A 35 -0.07 -12.83 -6.63
C PHE A 35 0.81 -12.30 -7.76
N LEU A 36 0.81 -12.96 -8.92
CA LEU A 36 1.55 -12.53 -10.10
C LEU A 36 1.05 -11.19 -10.64
N LYS A 37 -0.27 -10.93 -10.63
CA LYS A 37 -0.83 -9.63 -10.99
C LYS A 37 -0.33 -8.53 -10.05
N ARG A 38 -0.36 -8.76 -8.74
CA ARG A 38 0.17 -7.81 -7.74
C ARG A 38 1.67 -7.57 -7.95
N ALA A 39 2.45 -8.60 -8.21
CA ALA A 39 3.88 -8.49 -8.52
C ALA A 39 4.13 -7.74 -9.84
N ALA A 40 3.34 -8.01 -10.88
CA ALA A 40 3.44 -7.35 -12.18
C ALA A 40 2.99 -5.88 -12.13
N LEU A 41 1.97 -5.54 -11.34
CA LEU A 41 1.56 -4.17 -11.04
C LEU A 41 2.73 -3.39 -10.44
N ARG A 42 3.40 -3.94 -9.43
CA ARG A 42 4.62 -3.36 -8.85
C ARG A 42 5.73 -3.14 -9.89
N LYS A 43 5.89 -4.04 -10.87
CA LYS A 43 6.87 -3.89 -11.95
C LYS A 43 6.45 -2.83 -12.98
N LYS A 44 5.17 -2.77 -13.36
CA LYS A 44 4.62 -1.79 -14.32
C LYS A 44 4.70 -0.36 -13.81
N TRP A 45 4.68 -0.13 -12.50
CA TRP A 45 4.91 1.19 -11.94
C TRP A 45 6.33 1.72 -12.16
N ARG A 46 7.27 0.91 -12.68
CA ARG A 46 8.55 1.41 -13.17
C ARG A 46 8.48 2.02 -14.57
N GLU A 47 7.36 1.85 -15.28
CA GLU A 47 7.09 2.50 -16.56
C GLU A 47 6.47 3.87 -16.27
N ASN A 48 6.88 4.90 -17.04
CA ASN A 48 6.67 6.34 -16.81
C ASN A 48 5.19 6.82 -16.89
N LYS A 49 4.25 6.09 -16.29
CA LYS A 49 2.81 6.37 -16.26
C LYS A 49 2.39 6.93 -14.91
N LYS A 50 1.37 7.77 -14.90
CA LYS A 50 0.77 8.24 -13.66
C LYS A 50 0.05 7.09 -12.98
N CYS A 51 0.08 7.09 -11.66
CA CYS A 51 -0.48 6.06 -10.84
C CYS A 51 -1.28 6.67 -9.70
N ALA A 52 -2.19 5.88 -9.15
CA ALA A 52 -2.92 6.17 -7.92
C ALA A 52 -2.50 5.17 -6.84
N GLY A 53 -2.24 5.65 -5.63
CA GLY A 53 -1.84 4.84 -4.49
C GLY A 53 -2.43 5.33 -3.18
N VAL A 54 -2.15 4.60 -2.11
CA VAL A 54 -2.56 4.93 -0.76
C VAL A 54 -1.40 4.79 0.20
N VAL A 55 -1.21 5.81 1.04
CA VAL A 55 -0.38 5.75 2.24
C VAL A 55 -1.31 5.55 3.43
N SER A 56 -1.07 4.54 4.25
CA SER A 56 -1.81 4.31 5.49
C SER A 56 -0.90 4.50 6.68
N ILE A 57 -1.28 5.35 7.62
CA ILE A 57 -0.50 5.73 8.80
C ILE A 57 -1.35 5.51 10.05
N VAL A 58 -0.69 5.05 11.11
CA VAL A 58 -1.28 4.95 12.45
C VAL A 58 -0.40 5.68 13.46
N TYR A 59 -1.01 6.46 14.35
CA TYR A 59 -0.32 7.10 15.48
C TYR A 59 -1.23 7.28 16.69
N LEU A 60 -0.66 7.44 17.88
CA LEU A 60 -1.42 7.59 19.13
C LEU A 60 -2.12 8.96 19.26
N SER A 61 -3.37 8.92 19.72
CA SER A 61 -4.14 10.10 20.12
C SER A 61 -3.46 10.82 21.28
N GLY A 62 -3.28 12.14 21.16
CA GLY A 62 -2.59 12.96 22.18
C GLY A 62 -1.09 13.18 21.93
N ASN A 63 -0.52 12.63 20.84
CA ASN A 63 0.83 12.96 20.43
C ASN A 63 0.94 14.41 19.93
N ALA A 64 1.22 15.34 20.85
CA ALA A 64 1.44 16.74 20.51
C ALA A 64 2.53 16.88 19.42
N GLY A 65 2.22 17.68 18.39
CA GLY A 65 3.10 17.99 17.27
C GLY A 65 2.84 17.19 15.99
N ILE A 66 2.30 15.95 16.07
CA ILE A 66 2.12 15.12 14.87
C ILE A 66 1.04 15.69 13.95
N SER A 67 -0.06 16.21 14.49
CA SER A 67 -1.15 16.82 13.70
C SER A 67 -0.66 18.03 12.90
N SER A 68 0.13 18.92 13.52
CA SER A 68 0.70 20.07 12.82
C SER A 68 1.69 19.65 11.73
N GLU A 69 2.46 18.58 11.95
CA GLU A 69 3.38 18.07 10.93
C GLU A 69 2.65 17.37 9.77
N MET A 70 1.59 16.62 10.07
CA MET A 70 0.66 16.07 9.07
C MET A 70 0.03 17.19 8.23
N GLU A 71 -0.50 18.25 8.85
CA GLU A 71 -1.08 19.40 8.15
C GLU A 71 -0.08 20.06 7.20
N ARG A 72 1.17 20.31 7.66
CA ARG A 72 2.24 20.84 6.81
C ARG A 72 2.50 19.93 5.61
N MET A 73 2.51 18.61 5.81
CA MET A 73 2.69 17.64 4.74
C MET A 73 1.52 17.62 3.77
N PHE A 74 0.27 17.68 4.25
CA PHE A 74 -0.92 17.74 3.42
C PHE A 74 -0.91 18.97 2.53
N LEU A 75 -0.55 20.14 3.08
CA LEU A 75 -0.39 21.36 2.31
C LEU A 75 0.72 21.24 1.26
N ARG A 76 1.89 20.73 1.66
CA ARG A 76 3.07 20.56 0.79
C ARG A 76 2.78 19.65 -0.40
N TYR A 77 2.04 18.57 -0.20
CA TYR A 77 1.74 17.56 -1.23
C TYR A 77 0.30 17.62 -1.74
N SER A 78 -0.39 18.75 -1.54
CA SER A 78 -1.79 18.96 -1.93
C SER A 78 -2.08 18.66 -3.41
N LYS A 79 -1.11 18.86 -4.31
CA LYS A 79 -1.26 18.53 -5.74
C LYS A 79 -1.31 17.03 -6.03
N ASN A 80 -0.66 16.23 -5.19
CA ASN A 80 -0.60 14.77 -5.30
C ASN A 80 -1.70 14.11 -4.49
N ILE A 81 -2.20 14.75 -3.44
CA ILE A 81 -3.27 14.20 -2.59
C ILE A 81 -4.62 14.34 -3.30
N VAL A 82 -5.31 13.20 -3.44
CA VAL A 82 -6.67 13.11 -3.98
C VAL A 82 -7.70 13.18 -2.86
N ASN A 83 -7.43 12.48 -1.76
CA ASN A 83 -8.30 12.43 -0.60
C ASN A 83 -7.50 12.07 0.65
N ILE A 84 -7.98 12.50 1.81
CA ILE A 84 -7.48 12.10 3.12
C ILE A 84 -8.67 11.60 3.92
N ASN A 85 -8.59 10.36 4.42
CA ASN A 85 -9.55 9.82 5.34
C ASN A 85 -8.88 9.64 6.70
N GLU A 86 -9.40 10.33 7.70
CA GLU A 86 -9.00 10.16 9.09
C GLU A 86 -10.09 9.44 9.85
N SER A 87 -9.70 8.45 10.64
CA SER A 87 -10.59 7.71 11.51
C SER A 87 -9.92 7.49 12.86
N PHE A 88 -10.75 7.40 13.89
CA PHE A 88 -10.30 7.31 15.27
C PHE A 88 -10.83 6.00 15.83
N LEU A 89 -9.94 5.20 16.41
CA LEU A 89 -10.31 3.97 17.08
C LEU A 89 -9.49 3.88 18.37
N GLU A 90 -10.19 3.91 19.51
CA GLU A 90 -9.58 3.98 20.84
C GLU A 90 -8.58 5.15 20.93
N ASN A 91 -7.32 4.86 21.28
CA ASN A 91 -6.25 5.84 21.42
C ASN A 91 -5.38 5.95 20.16
N LYS A 92 -5.92 5.63 18.98
CA LYS A 92 -5.19 5.65 17.71
C LYS A 92 -5.94 6.42 16.63
N HIS A 93 -5.18 7.20 15.88
CA HIS A 93 -5.59 7.79 14.61
C HIS A 93 -5.15 6.87 13.47
N PHE A 94 -6.06 6.63 12.55
CA PHE A 94 -5.82 5.92 11.29
C PHE A 94 -6.02 6.91 10.16
N VAL A 95 -4.94 7.19 9.42
CA VAL A 95 -4.93 8.16 8.33
C VAL A 95 -4.63 7.44 7.03
N PHE A 96 -5.56 7.51 6.07
CA PHE A 96 -5.41 6.98 4.72
C PHE A 96 -5.33 8.15 3.74
N ILE A 97 -4.18 8.29 3.09
CA ILE A 97 -3.88 9.37 2.15
C ILE A 97 -3.87 8.78 0.75
N PHE A 98 -4.88 9.10 -0.05
CA PHE A 98 -4.96 8.69 -1.44
C PHE A 98 -4.14 9.66 -2.28
N LEU A 99 -3.19 9.14 -3.04
CA LEU A 99 -2.23 9.89 -3.83
C LEU A 99 -2.38 9.61 -5.33
N LYS A 100 -2.06 10.61 -6.15
CA LYS A 100 -1.88 10.51 -7.60
C LYS A 100 -0.55 11.13 -8.02
N GLY A 101 0.14 10.52 -8.97
CA GLY A 101 1.44 11.01 -9.43
C GLY A 101 2.28 9.94 -10.10
N TYR A 102 3.54 10.26 -10.39
CA TYR A 102 4.46 9.24 -10.89
C TYR A 102 4.91 8.32 -9.76
N PRO A 103 5.13 7.02 -9.99
CA PRO A 103 5.46 6.07 -8.93
C PRO A 103 6.65 6.47 -8.07
N SER A 104 7.75 6.94 -8.67
CA SER A 104 8.93 7.41 -7.94
C SER A 104 8.66 8.65 -7.08
N GLU A 105 7.74 9.51 -7.51
CA GLU A 105 7.28 10.66 -6.74
C GLU A 105 6.39 10.21 -5.57
N LEU A 106 5.45 9.30 -5.82
CA LEU A 106 4.56 8.77 -4.79
C LEU A 106 5.31 7.99 -3.71
N GLU A 107 6.33 7.21 -4.09
CA GLU A 107 7.21 6.53 -3.13
C GLU A 107 7.92 7.53 -2.23
N LYS A 108 8.48 8.62 -2.79
CA LYS A 108 9.11 9.68 -2.00
C LYS A 108 8.13 10.36 -1.05
N ILE A 109 6.93 10.68 -1.52
CA ILE A 109 5.87 11.28 -0.68
C ILE A 109 5.53 10.33 0.47
N ALA A 110 5.33 9.05 0.16
CA ALA A 110 5.03 8.03 1.16
C ALA A 110 6.15 7.88 2.20
N ASP A 111 7.41 7.90 1.77
CA ASP A 111 8.56 7.84 2.68
C ASP A 111 8.64 9.07 3.59
N MET A 112 8.36 10.26 3.07
CA MET A 112 8.28 11.49 3.88
C MET A 112 7.15 11.41 4.90
N PHE A 113 5.98 10.89 4.53
CA PHE A 113 4.86 10.69 5.46
C PHE A 113 5.22 9.69 6.55
N LYS A 114 5.72 8.49 6.19
CA LYS A 114 6.14 7.46 7.15
C LYS A 114 7.29 7.89 8.05
N GLY A 115 8.12 8.84 7.59
CA GLY A 115 9.27 9.38 8.32
C GLY A 115 8.92 10.41 9.41
N ILE A 116 7.65 10.80 9.54
CA ILE A 116 7.22 11.71 10.62
C ILE A 116 7.40 11.03 11.97
N LYS A 117 7.98 11.78 12.91
CA LYS A 117 8.19 11.30 14.28
C LYS A 117 6.85 10.92 14.92
N LYS A 118 6.88 9.85 15.72
CA LYS A 118 5.72 9.32 16.46
C LYS A 118 4.64 8.64 15.59
N ILE A 119 5.00 8.20 14.39
CA ILE A 119 4.21 7.22 13.64
C ILE A 119 4.48 5.84 14.21
N ASP A 120 3.40 5.12 14.55
CA ASP A 120 3.48 3.75 15.07
C ASP A 120 3.60 2.74 13.93
N ALA A 121 2.83 2.94 12.85
CA ALA A 121 2.83 2.08 11.68
C ALA A 121 2.56 2.87 10.41
N GLY A 122 3.25 2.49 9.32
CA GLY A 122 3.13 3.15 8.03
C GLY A 122 3.28 2.17 6.88
N ASN A 123 2.36 2.20 5.91
CA ASN A 123 2.43 1.38 4.71
C ASN A 123 2.10 2.20 3.47
N PHE A 124 2.64 1.77 2.33
CA PHE A 124 2.37 2.38 1.03
C PHE A 124 2.05 1.30 0.01
N SER A 125 1.00 1.51 -0.76
CA SER A 125 0.62 0.63 -1.86
C SER A 125 0.09 1.47 -3.01
N ILE A 126 0.69 1.34 -4.19
CA ILE A 126 0.03 1.83 -5.39
C ILE A 126 -1.10 0.83 -5.73
N LEU A 127 -2.19 1.33 -6.28
CA LEU A 127 -3.41 0.58 -6.54
C LEU A 127 -3.60 0.37 -8.04
N THR A 128 -3.35 1.41 -8.84
CA THR A 128 -3.53 1.38 -10.29
C THR A 128 -2.66 2.40 -11.02
N ALA A 129 -2.53 2.23 -12.33
CA ALA A 129 -1.92 3.18 -13.25
C ALA A 129 -3.00 3.76 -14.18
N PHE A 130 -2.83 5.01 -14.62
CA PHE A 130 -3.74 5.71 -15.54
C PHE A 130 -2.98 6.68 -16.45
#